data_AF-I0IBZ5-F1
#
_entry.id   AF-I0IBZ5-F1
#
_cell.length_a   1.000
_cell.length_b   1.000
_cell.length_c   1.000
_cell.angle_alpha   90.00
_cell.angle_beta   90.00
_cell.angle_gamma   90.00
#
_symmetry.space_group_name_H-M   'P 1'
#
loop_
_entity.id
_entity.type
_entity.pdbx_description
1 polymer ?
#
loop_
_entity_poly.entity_id
_entity_poly.type
_entity_poly.pdbx_seq_one_letter_code
_entity_poly.pdbx_strand_id
1 'polypeptide(L)'
;MLMTPRPVALIAAAALAAPAASAAPVVLNEYNAVSGSKQLDDGAGADAFFGTIDGNGGNWFELLVIEDTDLRGWQLAWTEAEETFTGSGINTAGTLTLTGDALWSDVKAGSLITFIETADGGGSLLDTSTDTSYDPVAGDWTINVATREEAGKAAGLVTTTTNDGSPGDFSVGNEDWTLTILDAGGVVRAAATGEGAPGYAGDKVNSREGFALEGPGAGATLADFQAIGADSSLYDDTSGTTYGSLNADLQPDGSFVIEQDVSALRNQIPEPGTAALAAAGLGLLASRRRRG
;
A
#
# COMPACT_ATOMS: atom_id res chain seq x y z
N MET A 1 -44.64 -37.41 49.46
CA MET A 1 -43.49 -36.52 49.23
C MET A 1 -43.03 -36.77 47.80
N LEU A 2 -43.65 -36.10 46.81
CA LEU A 2 -43.34 -36.27 45.39
C LEU A 2 -42.19 -35.33 45.03
N MET A 3 -41.06 -35.88 44.58
CA MET A 3 -39.97 -35.12 43.99
C MET A 3 -40.28 -34.86 42.51
N THR A 4 -40.43 -33.59 42.15
CA THR A 4 -40.48 -33.13 40.75
C THR A 4 -39.07 -33.10 40.17
N PRO A 5 -38.84 -33.59 38.93
CA PRO A 5 -37.56 -33.43 38.26
C PRO A 5 -37.39 -31.97 37.81
N ARG A 6 -36.21 -31.39 38.10
CA ARG A 6 -35.80 -30.07 37.62
C ARG A 6 -35.41 -30.17 36.14
N PRO A 7 -35.84 -29.25 35.27
CA PRO A 7 -35.36 -29.20 33.89
C PRO A 7 -33.91 -28.73 33.88
N VAL A 8 -33.04 -29.51 33.23
CA VAL A 8 -31.68 -29.10 32.88
C VAL A 8 -31.81 -28.17 31.67
N ALA A 9 -31.48 -26.89 31.86
CA ALA A 9 -31.39 -25.94 30.77
C ALA A 9 -30.16 -26.30 29.91
N LEU A 10 -30.40 -26.66 28.66
CA LEU A 10 -29.36 -26.80 27.65
C LEU A 10 -28.88 -25.38 27.29
N ILE A 11 -27.70 -24.98 27.77
CA ILE A 11 -27.05 -23.76 27.28
C ILE A 11 -26.48 -24.09 25.91
N ALA A 12 -27.11 -23.59 24.86
CA ALA A 12 -26.57 -23.67 23.51
C ALA A 12 -25.33 -22.77 23.43
N ALA A 13 -24.17 -23.42 23.37
CA ALA A 13 -22.90 -22.90 22.86
C ALA A 13 -23.07 -22.21 21.49
N ALA A 14 -23.57 -20.98 21.40
CA ALA A 14 -23.45 -20.20 20.17
C ALA A 14 -21.97 -19.86 19.98
N ALA A 15 -21.24 -20.72 19.26
CA ALA A 15 -19.93 -20.39 18.75
C ALA A 15 -20.11 -19.16 17.86
N LEU A 16 -19.69 -17.99 18.37
CA LEU A 16 -19.42 -16.83 17.55
C LEU A 16 -18.33 -17.27 16.58
N ALA A 17 -18.73 -17.64 15.36
CA ALA A 17 -17.80 -17.69 14.25
C ALA A 17 -17.21 -16.29 14.16
N ALA A 18 -15.91 -16.15 14.47
CA ALA A 18 -15.18 -14.95 14.12
C ALA A 18 -15.42 -14.74 12.61
N PRO A 19 -15.80 -13.53 12.16
CA PRO A 19 -15.82 -13.27 10.74
C PRO A 19 -14.45 -13.67 10.20
N ALA A 20 -14.42 -14.47 9.13
CA ALA A 20 -13.19 -14.68 8.40
C ALA A 20 -12.60 -13.29 8.11
N ALA A 21 -11.33 -13.08 8.47
CA ALA A 21 -10.64 -11.85 8.11
C ALA A 21 -10.82 -11.69 6.60
N SER A 22 -11.58 -10.68 6.19
CA SER A 22 -11.66 -10.32 4.78
C SER A 22 -10.26 -9.90 4.37
N ALA A 23 -9.76 -10.41 3.26
CA ALA A 23 -8.51 -9.97 2.67
C ALA A 23 -8.51 -8.43 2.59
N ALA A 24 -7.37 -7.82 2.91
CA ALA A 24 -7.21 -6.39 2.76
C ALA A 24 -7.13 -6.06 1.25
N PRO A 25 -8.05 -5.26 0.69
CA PRO A 25 -8.06 -4.94 -0.74
C PRO A 25 -6.90 -4.03 -1.16
N VAL A 26 -6.27 -3.35 -0.19
CA VAL A 26 -5.06 -2.54 -0.34
C VAL A 26 -4.21 -2.76 0.90
N VAL A 27 -2.90 -2.89 0.73
CA VAL A 27 -1.95 -3.10 1.83
C VAL A 27 -0.78 -2.11 1.72
N LEU A 28 -0.10 -1.87 2.84
CA LEU A 28 1.17 -1.16 2.85
C LEU A 28 2.20 -2.00 2.06
N ASN A 29 2.93 -1.39 1.15
CA ASN A 29 3.97 -2.05 0.37
C ASN A 29 5.36 -1.69 0.88
N GLU A 30 5.63 -0.40 1.03
CA GLU A 30 6.94 0.10 1.45
C GLU A 30 6.79 1.45 2.16
N TYR A 31 7.70 1.80 3.07
CA TYR A 31 7.89 3.20 3.47
C TYR A 31 9.36 3.49 3.80
N ASN A 32 9.73 4.75 3.63
CA ASN A 32 11.05 5.24 3.95
C ASN A 32 11.17 5.60 5.43
N ALA A 33 12.09 4.94 6.14
CA ALA A 33 12.42 5.28 7.53
C ALA A 33 13.79 6.00 7.63
N VAL A 34 14.42 6.33 6.49
CA VAL A 34 15.71 7.00 6.47
C VAL A 34 15.54 8.45 6.95
N SER A 35 16.12 8.77 8.09
CA SER A 35 16.07 10.14 8.62
C SER A 35 16.79 11.12 7.69
N GLY A 36 16.35 12.39 7.68
CA GLY A 36 16.80 13.42 6.72
C GLY A 36 18.30 13.80 6.74
N SER A 37 19.12 13.19 7.60
CA SER A 37 20.59 13.38 7.66
C SER A 37 21.38 12.10 7.49
N LYS A 38 20.70 11.01 7.10
CA LYS A 38 21.24 9.66 6.94
C LYS A 38 20.99 9.19 5.52
N GLN A 39 21.74 8.17 5.15
CA GLN A 39 21.59 7.43 3.90
C GLN A 39 21.25 5.99 4.27
N LEU A 40 20.71 5.25 3.29
CA LEU A 40 20.47 3.81 3.39
C LEU A 40 21.72 3.06 3.89
N ASP A 41 21.52 1.91 4.52
CA ASP A 41 22.63 1.09 5.04
C ASP A 41 23.09 -0.03 4.08
N ASP A 42 22.71 0.02 2.79
CA ASP A 42 23.06 -0.99 1.75
C ASP A 42 24.56 -1.08 1.37
N GLY A 43 25.47 -0.62 2.23
CA GLY A 43 26.90 -0.54 1.98
C GLY A 43 27.31 0.59 1.02
N ALA A 44 26.47 0.95 0.05
CA ALA A 44 26.67 2.09 -0.86
C ALA A 44 25.90 3.36 -0.42
N GLY A 45 24.96 3.21 0.50
CA GLY A 45 23.97 4.21 0.88
C GLY A 45 23.06 4.67 -0.23
N ALA A 46 22.63 3.77 -1.12
CA ALA A 46 21.91 4.11 -2.34
C ALA A 46 20.70 3.21 -2.62
N ASP A 47 19.77 3.72 -3.42
CA ASP A 47 18.83 2.86 -4.14
C ASP A 47 18.92 3.10 -5.66
N ALA A 48 18.11 2.38 -6.44
CA ALA A 48 18.12 2.48 -7.90
C ALA A 48 17.48 3.77 -8.43
N PHE A 49 16.62 4.43 -7.65
CA PHE A 49 15.86 5.60 -8.08
C PHE A 49 16.55 6.91 -7.63
N PHE A 50 16.65 7.12 -6.33
CA PHE A 50 17.26 8.28 -5.69
C PHE A 50 18.79 8.23 -5.71
N GLY A 51 19.39 7.05 -5.78
CA GLY A 51 20.83 6.89 -5.60
C GLY A 51 21.25 7.25 -4.18
N THR A 52 22.48 7.78 -4.02
CA THR A 52 22.98 8.19 -2.70
C THR A 52 22.49 9.60 -2.34
N ILE A 53 21.47 9.69 -1.48
CA ILE A 53 20.96 10.96 -0.96
C ILE A 53 20.57 10.88 0.52
N ASP A 54 20.78 11.97 1.25
CA ASP A 54 20.32 12.08 2.63
C ASP A 54 18.78 12.08 2.69
N GLY A 55 18.21 11.32 3.60
CA GLY A 55 16.76 11.17 3.78
C GLY A 55 16.07 10.35 2.71
N ASN A 56 16.78 9.84 1.69
CA ASN A 56 16.24 8.91 0.69
C ASN A 56 14.91 9.37 0.05
N GLY A 57 14.86 10.61 -0.43
CA GLY A 57 13.64 11.20 -1.02
C GLY A 57 12.68 11.85 -0.01
N GLY A 58 12.99 11.80 1.29
CA GLY A 58 12.18 12.38 2.36
C GLY A 58 10.98 11.50 2.70
N ASN A 59 9.85 12.12 3.07
CA ASN A 59 8.67 11.35 3.46
C ASN A 59 7.97 10.74 2.25
N TRP A 60 7.97 9.41 2.16
CA TRP A 60 7.18 8.64 1.19
C TRP A 60 6.81 7.25 1.69
N PHE A 61 5.70 6.73 1.18
CA PHE A 61 5.27 5.35 1.36
C PHE A 61 4.47 4.87 0.14
N GLU A 62 4.31 3.56 0.04
CA GLU A 62 3.66 2.91 -1.08
C GLU A 62 2.59 1.94 -0.65
N LEU A 63 1.57 1.79 -1.48
CA LEU A 63 0.48 0.85 -1.30
C LEU A 63 0.43 -0.11 -2.47
N LEU A 64 0.20 -1.39 -2.18
CA LEU A 64 -0.13 -2.39 -3.18
C LEU A 64 -1.64 -2.65 -3.17
N VAL A 65 -2.28 -2.55 -4.33
CA VAL A 65 -3.70 -2.87 -4.51
C VAL A 65 -3.85 -4.37 -4.75
N ILE A 66 -4.60 -5.05 -3.89
CA ILE A 66 -4.83 -6.50 -3.92
C ILE A 66 -6.12 -6.84 -4.67
N GLU A 67 -7.13 -5.97 -4.61
CA GLU A 67 -8.42 -6.16 -5.27
C GLU A 67 -8.88 -4.88 -5.97
N ASP A 68 -9.47 -5.00 -7.17
CA ASP A 68 -10.09 -3.88 -7.89
C ASP A 68 -11.02 -3.10 -6.97
N THR A 69 -10.72 -1.82 -6.74
CA THR A 69 -11.38 -1.05 -5.69
C THR A 69 -11.61 0.42 -6.10
N ASP A 70 -12.77 0.94 -5.69
CA ASP A 70 -13.06 2.38 -5.66
C ASP A 70 -12.52 2.97 -4.35
N LEU A 71 -11.43 3.73 -4.48
CA LEU A 71 -10.69 4.34 -3.38
C LEU A 71 -11.16 5.75 -3.04
N ARG A 72 -12.19 6.29 -3.72
CA ARG A 72 -12.68 7.65 -3.44
C ARG A 72 -13.16 7.78 -2.01
N GLY A 73 -12.67 8.79 -1.30
CA GLY A 73 -13.00 9.07 0.09
C GLY A 73 -12.30 8.16 1.11
N TRP A 74 -11.44 7.23 0.67
CA TRP A 74 -10.66 6.39 1.58
C TRP A 74 -9.65 7.24 2.35
N GLN A 75 -9.28 6.74 3.52
CA GLN A 75 -8.38 7.38 4.45
C GLN A 75 -7.15 6.50 4.72
N LEU A 76 -5.99 7.13 4.65
CA LEU A 76 -4.69 6.56 4.99
C LEU A 76 -4.27 7.25 6.29
N ALA A 77 -4.54 6.61 7.42
CA ALA A 77 -4.31 7.17 8.74
C ALA A 77 -2.99 6.64 9.30
N TRP A 78 -1.99 7.51 9.42
CA TRP A 78 -0.70 7.13 9.98
C TRP A 78 -0.56 7.59 11.43
N THR A 79 0.26 6.87 12.17
CA THR A 79 0.73 7.25 13.50
C THR A 79 2.19 6.90 13.65
N GLU A 80 2.87 7.60 14.53
CA GLU A 80 4.25 7.38 14.93
C GLU A 80 4.33 7.58 16.44
N ALA A 81 5.21 6.86 17.12
CA ALA A 81 5.45 7.13 18.54
C ALA A 81 5.95 8.56 18.72
N GLU A 82 5.57 9.17 19.84
CA GLU A 82 5.98 10.54 20.15
C GLU A 82 7.51 10.63 20.21
N GLU A 83 8.11 11.26 19.20
CA GLU A 83 9.44 11.81 19.28
C GLU A 83 9.50 12.68 20.54
N THR A 84 10.36 12.31 21.50
CA THR A 84 10.70 13.20 22.64
C THR A 84 11.47 14.46 22.21
N PHE A 85 11.40 14.83 20.93
CA PHE A 85 12.02 16.00 20.35
C PHE A 85 11.10 17.22 20.52
N THR A 86 11.51 18.18 21.35
CA THR A 86 10.79 19.43 21.63
C THR A 86 10.91 20.47 20.50
N GLY A 87 11.06 20.01 19.25
CA GLY A 87 11.11 20.85 18.05
C GLY A 87 9.79 20.76 17.29
N SER A 88 9.16 21.90 17.03
CA SER A 88 7.99 22.02 16.14
C SER A 88 8.25 21.34 14.79
N GLY A 89 7.40 20.38 14.38
CA GLY A 89 7.44 19.80 13.03
C GLY A 89 7.50 18.28 12.95
N ILE A 90 6.97 17.54 13.93
CA ILE A 90 6.90 16.07 13.87
C ILE A 90 5.43 15.68 13.92
N ASN A 91 4.93 15.31 12.74
CA ASN A 91 3.55 14.88 12.54
C ASN A 91 3.35 13.45 13.06
N THR A 92 3.27 13.30 14.39
CA THR A 92 3.11 12.01 15.08
C THR A 92 1.82 11.25 14.72
N ALA A 93 0.87 11.92 14.08
CA ALA A 93 -0.24 11.27 13.40
C ALA A 93 -0.86 12.21 12.37
N GLY A 94 -1.62 11.62 11.45
CA GLY A 94 -2.48 12.36 10.55
C GLY A 94 -3.27 11.43 9.64
N THR A 95 -3.89 12.02 8.62
CA THR A 95 -4.68 11.28 7.64
C THR A 95 -4.57 11.91 6.26
N LEU A 96 -4.28 11.08 5.25
CA LEU A 96 -4.47 11.43 3.85
C LEU A 96 -5.85 10.94 3.44
N THR A 97 -6.67 11.80 2.87
CA THR A 97 -7.98 11.44 2.33
C THR A 97 -7.93 11.51 0.82
N LEU A 98 -8.16 10.38 0.15
CA LEU A 98 -8.27 10.30 -1.31
C LEU A 98 -9.56 10.99 -1.73
N THR A 99 -9.48 11.95 -2.67
CA THR A 99 -10.63 12.79 -3.00
C THR A 99 -11.65 12.05 -3.88
N GLY A 100 -12.69 12.76 -4.31
CA GLY A 100 -13.71 12.23 -5.23
C GLY A 100 -13.25 12.14 -6.69
N ASP A 101 -11.95 12.29 -6.98
CA ASP A 101 -11.41 12.23 -8.34
C ASP A 101 -11.68 10.88 -9.02
N ALA A 102 -11.84 10.91 -10.34
CA ALA A 102 -12.14 9.73 -11.13
C ALA A 102 -10.96 8.74 -11.20
N LEU A 103 -9.71 9.20 -11.03
CA LEU A 103 -8.54 8.34 -10.95
C LEU A 103 -8.73 7.24 -9.90
N TRP A 104 -9.35 7.57 -8.76
CA TRP A 104 -9.57 6.64 -7.65
C TRP A 104 -10.77 5.71 -7.83
N SER A 105 -11.57 5.88 -8.89
CA SER A 105 -12.87 5.20 -8.99
C SER A 105 -12.79 3.71 -9.37
N ASP A 106 -11.66 3.25 -9.90
CA ASP A 106 -11.47 1.87 -10.36
C ASP A 106 -9.97 1.50 -10.42
N VAL A 107 -9.28 1.56 -9.27
CA VAL A 107 -7.87 1.19 -9.21
C VAL A 107 -7.75 -0.33 -9.20
N LYS A 108 -6.96 -0.86 -10.14
CA LYS A 108 -6.85 -2.28 -10.43
C LYS A 108 -5.91 -3.03 -9.50
N ALA A 109 -6.26 -4.29 -9.23
CA ALA A 109 -5.38 -5.22 -8.52
C ALA A 109 -4.01 -5.35 -9.20
N GLY A 110 -2.93 -5.30 -8.42
CA GLY A 110 -1.55 -5.29 -8.88
C GLY A 110 -1.01 -3.90 -9.25
N SER A 111 -1.75 -2.83 -8.95
CA SER A 111 -1.26 -1.46 -9.06
C SER A 111 -0.49 -1.04 -7.82
N LEU A 112 0.54 -0.21 -8.03
CA LEU A 112 1.33 0.41 -6.97
C LEU A 112 0.96 1.89 -6.88
N ILE A 113 0.67 2.37 -5.67
CA ILE A 113 0.36 3.79 -5.42
C ILE A 113 1.43 4.34 -4.48
N THR A 114 2.22 5.29 -4.96
CA THR A 114 3.29 5.95 -4.21
C THR A 114 2.81 7.33 -3.76
N PHE A 115 2.96 7.62 -2.47
CA PHE A 115 2.72 8.96 -1.90
C PHE A 115 4.05 9.53 -1.45
N ILE A 116 4.37 10.74 -1.88
CA ILE A 116 5.59 11.47 -1.51
C ILE A 116 5.23 12.92 -1.19
N GLU A 117 5.92 13.53 -0.23
CA GLU A 117 5.64 14.94 0.10
C GLU A 117 5.96 15.90 -1.04
N THR A 118 7.01 15.62 -1.80
CA THR A 118 7.64 16.57 -2.73
C THR A 118 7.64 16.09 -4.17
N ALA A 119 7.71 17.03 -5.11
CA ALA A 119 7.80 16.75 -6.55
C ALA A 119 9.25 16.77 -7.10
N ASP A 120 10.24 17.02 -6.24
CA ASP A 120 11.66 17.11 -6.57
C ASP A 120 12.52 16.04 -5.88
N GLY A 121 11.87 14.95 -5.45
CA GLY A 121 12.49 13.80 -4.80
C GLY A 121 13.33 14.16 -3.58
N GLY A 122 12.79 14.98 -2.68
CA GLY A 122 13.47 15.40 -1.46
C GLY A 122 14.70 16.29 -1.73
N GLY A 123 14.71 17.01 -2.85
CA GLY A 123 15.84 17.84 -3.29
C GLY A 123 16.86 17.12 -4.17
N SER A 124 16.62 15.86 -4.56
CA SER A 124 17.42 15.13 -5.56
C SER A 124 17.30 15.70 -6.97
N LEU A 125 16.28 16.54 -7.23
CA LEU A 125 15.87 17.05 -8.54
C LEU A 125 15.34 15.95 -9.49
N LEU A 126 15.11 14.75 -8.97
CA LEU A 126 14.36 13.72 -9.69
C LEU A 126 12.89 14.12 -9.74
N ASP A 127 12.23 13.74 -10.83
CA ASP A 127 10.82 14.02 -10.99
C ASP A 127 10.01 13.01 -10.17
N THR A 128 9.43 13.51 -9.08
CA THR A 128 8.49 12.79 -8.24
C THR A 128 7.14 13.50 -8.21
N SER A 129 6.82 14.25 -9.27
CA SER A 129 5.55 14.97 -9.40
C SER A 129 4.36 14.02 -9.51
N THR A 130 3.16 14.54 -9.24
CA THR A 130 1.94 13.74 -9.36
C THR A 130 1.78 13.19 -10.77
N ASP A 131 1.68 11.87 -10.87
CA ASP A 131 1.43 11.16 -12.11
C ASP A 131 -0.03 10.69 -12.19
N THR A 132 -0.68 11.06 -13.30
CA THR A 132 -2.07 10.70 -13.61
C THR A 132 -2.19 9.90 -14.90
N SER A 133 -1.08 9.41 -15.48
CA SER A 133 -1.10 8.62 -16.72
C SER A 133 -1.60 7.19 -16.56
N TYR A 134 -1.88 6.77 -15.33
CA TYR A 134 -2.39 5.44 -14.95
C TYR A 134 -3.32 4.82 -16.00
N ASP A 135 -2.83 3.77 -16.64
CA ASP A 135 -3.54 2.99 -17.65
C ASP A 135 -3.07 1.53 -17.63
N PRO A 136 -3.66 0.69 -16.75
CA PRO A 136 -3.29 -0.72 -16.64
C PRO A 136 -3.48 -1.50 -17.94
N VAL A 137 -4.40 -1.06 -18.80
CA VAL A 137 -4.66 -1.69 -20.10
C VAL A 137 -3.53 -1.40 -21.08
N ALA A 138 -2.89 -0.25 -20.98
CA ALA A 138 -1.67 0.11 -21.72
C ALA A 138 -0.38 -0.35 -21.03
N GLY A 139 -0.46 -0.94 -19.83
CA GLY A 139 0.68 -1.45 -19.07
C GLY A 139 1.27 -0.48 -18.06
N ASP A 140 0.62 0.68 -17.82
CA ASP A 140 0.98 1.59 -16.74
C ASP A 140 0.16 1.22 -15.48
N TRP A 141 0.85 0.66 -14.49
CA TRP A 141 0.26 0.14 -13.25
C TRP A 141 0.59 1.01 -12.03
N THR A 142 1.21 2.17 -12.24
CA THR A 142 1.74 3.01 -11.17
C THR A 142 0.95 4.31 -11.07
N ILE A 143 0.76 4.79 -9.85
CA ILE A 143 0.25 6.13 -9.56
C ILE A 143 1.24 6.76 -8.59
N ASN A 144 1.77 7.93 -8.90
CA ASN A 144 2.55 8.71 -7.96
C ASN A 144 1.77 9.97 -7.54
N VAL A 145 1.78 10.30 -6.25
CA VAL A 145 1.08 11.46 -5.71
C VAL A 145 2.05 12.31 -4.89
N ALA A 146 2.39 13.49 -5.42
CA ALA A 146 3.13 14.51 -4.69
C ALA A 146 2.17 15.34 -3.83
N THR A 147 2.07 15.03 -2.53
CA THR A 147 1.01 15.56 -1.67
C THR A 147 1.06 17.07 -1.48
N ARG A 148 2.24 17.71 -1.45
CA ARG A 148 2.36 19.18 -1.44
C ARG A 148 2.00 19.82 -2.76
N GLU A 149 2.21 19.12 -3.88
CA GLU A 149 1.74 19.58 -5.19
C GLU A 149 0.21 19.56 -5.23
N GLU A 150 -0.40 18.46 -4.77
CA GLU A 150 -1.86 18.30 -4.69
C GLU A 150 -2.52 19.31 -3.75
N ALA A 151 -1.88 19.62 -2.62
CA ALA A 151 -2.37 20.63 -1.68
C ALA A 151 -2.51 22.03 -2.31
N GLY A 152 -1.73 22.33 -3.35
CA GLY A 152 -1.81 23.58 -4.11
C GLY A 152 -2.94 23.62 -5.15
N LYS A 153 -3.60 22.48 -5.42
CA LYS A 153 -4.63 22.36 -6.46
C LYS A 153 -6.02 22.56 -5.89
N ALA A 154 -6.90 23.23 -6.66
CA ALA A 154 -8.30 23.40 -6.27
C ALA A 154 -9.10 22.08 -6.29
N ALA A 155 -8.63 21.12 -7.09
CA ALA A 155 -9.16 19.76 -7.22
C ALA A 155 -7.98 18.79 -7.17
N GLY A 156 -7.31 18.72 -6.02
CA GLY A 156 -6.24 17.75 -5.78
C GLY A 156 -6.76 16.33 -5.64
N LEU A 157 -5.90 15.35 -5.88
CA LEU A 157 -6.18 13.93 -5.73
C LEU A 157 -6.25 13.49 -4.27
N VAL A 158 -5.60 14.23 -3.38
CA VAL A 158 -5.51 13.92 -1.95
C VAL A 158 -5.59 15.20 -1.12
N THR A 159 -6.16 15.09 0.08
CA THR A 159 -6.07 16.13 1.10
C THR A 159 -5.44 15.57 2.37
N THR A 160 -4.61 16.37 3.03
CA THR A 160 -3.92 15.93 4.25
C THR A 160 -4.44 16.69 5.46
N THR A 161 -4.72 15.95 6.53
CA THR A 161 -4.92 16.50 7.88
C THR A 161 -3.80 15.98 8.75
N THR A 162 -3.06 16.88 9.37
CA THR A 162 -1.92 16.51 10.20
C THR A 162 -1.88 17.36 11.47
N ASN A 163 -1.28 16.84 12.53
CA ASN A 163 -1.37 17.44 13.87
C ASN A 163 -0.64 18.78 13.99
N ASP A 164 0.51 18.94 13.33
CA ASP A 164 1.39 20.12 13.46
C ASP A 164 2.06 20.58 12.14
N GLY A 165 1.61 20.07 11.00
CA GLY A 165 2.13 20.40 9.66
C GLY A 165 1.22 21.27 8.78
N SER A 166 1.65 21.50 7.55
CA SER A 166 0.92 22.22 6.50
C SER A 166 0.11 21.24 5.63
N PRO A 167 -0.86 21.73 4.83
CA PRO A 167 -1.50 20.90 3.82
C PRO A 167 -0.47 20.22 2.90
N GLY A 168 -0.62 18.92 2.72
CA GLY A 168 0.34 18.08 1.99
C GLY A 168 1.37 17.40 2.90
N ASP A 169 1.62 17.88 4.12
CA ASP A 169 2.66 17.30 4.98
C ASP A 169 2.20 16.00 5.66
N PHE A 170 3.08 15.00 5.68
CA PHE A 170 2.92 13.76 6.45
C PHE A 170 4.29 13.25 6.93
N SER A 171 4.30 12.36 7.93
CA SER A 171 5.53 11.76 8.46
C SER A 171 5.59 10.28 8.10
N VAL A 172 6.80 9.81 7.80
CA VAL A 172 7.24 8.41 7.88
C VAL A 172 8.59 8.41 8.62
N GLY A 173 8.88 7.35 9.35
CA GLY A 173 10.07 7.33 10.18
C GLY A 173 10.32 5.98 10.85
N ASN A 174 11.32 5.95 11.72
CA ASN A 174 11.85 4.78 12.39
C ASN A 174 11.43 4.74 13.88
N GLU A 175 10.31 5.40 14.19
CA GLU A 175 9.81 5.63 15.54
C GLU A 175 8.46 4.92 15.74
N ASP A 176 8.42 3.60 15.55
CA ASP A 176 7.21 2.78 15.69
C ASP A 176 6.07 3.28 14.78
N TRP A 177 6.39 3.60 13.51
CA TRP A 177 5.42 4.09 12.53
C TRP A 177 4.39 3.01 12.15
N THR A 178 3.13 3.42 11.92
CA THR A 178 2.06 2.55 11.42
C THR A 178 1.13 3.27 10.45
N LEU A 179 0.49 2.49 9.57
CA LEU A 179 -0.58 2.91 8.68
C LEU A 179 -1.82 2.04 8.85
N THR A 180 -2.98 2.68 9.05
CA THR A 180 -4.30 2.06 8.96
C THR A 180 -5.04 2.57 7.73
N ILE A 181 -5.64 1.67 6.96
CA ILE A 181 -6.40 2.02 5.75
C ILE A 181 -7.89 1.86 6.05
N LEU A 182 -8.66 2.93 5.86
CA LEU A 182 -10.10 2.96 6.05
C LEU A 182 -10.80 3.29 4.73
N ASP A 183 -11.95 2.65 4.49
CA ASP A 183 -12.80 3.03 3.36
C ASP A 183 -13.54 4.36 3.61
N ALA A 184 -14.28 4.82 2.60
CA ALA A 184 -15.08 6.05 2.68
C ALA A 184 -16.14 6.06 3.79
N GLY A 185 -16.52 4.89 4.31
CA GLY A 185 -17.43 4.75 5.45
C GLY A 185 -16.73 4.76 6.81
N GLY A 186 -15.40 4.84 6.83
CA GLY A 186 -14.58 4.72 8.04
C GLY A 186 -14.41 3.27 8.51
N VAL A 187 -14.67 2.27 7.66
CA VAL A 187 -14.45 0.86 7.99
C VAL A 187 -12.99 0.53 7.69
N VAL A 188 -12.30 -0.07 8.67
CA VAL A 188 -10.93 -0.54 8.51
C VAL A 188 -10.89 -1.64 7.43
N ARG A 189 -10.13 -1.40 6.36
CA ARG A 189 -9.88 -2.33 5.25
C ARG A 189 -8.51 -2.97 5.33
N ALA A 190 -7.52 -2.28 5.90
CA ALA A 190 -6.27 -2.86 6.36
C ALA A 190 -6.00 -2.37 7.79
N ALA A 191 -5.75 -3.30 8.70
CA ALA A 191 -5.37 -2.96 10.08
C ALA A 191 -4.01 -2.24 10.11
N ALA A 192 -3.71 -1.58 11.24
CA ALA A 192 -2.45 -0.90 11.45
C ALA A 192 -1.27 -1.82 11.09
N THR A 193 -0.48 -1.41 10.10
CA THR A 193 0.68 -2.15 9.57
C THR A 193 1.90 -1.21 9.60
N GLY A 194 3.10 -1.74 9.85
CA GLY A 194 4.32 -0.98 10.05
C GLY A 194 5.07 -1.48 11.28
N GLU A 195 6.25 -0.94 11.57
CA GLU A 195 7.08 -1.48 12.66
C GLU A 195 6.46 -1.28 14.05
N GLY A 196 5.61 -0.26 14.22
CA GLY A 196 4.88 -0.02 15.46
C GLY A 196 3.60 -0.85 15.59
N ALA A 197 3.27 -1.66 14.57
CA ALA A 197 2.03 -2.41 14.54
C ALA A 197 2.06 -3.60 15.52
N PRO A 198 0.94 -3.89 16.20
CA PRO A 198 0.83 -5.09 17.01
C PRO A 198 1.02 -6.35 16.13
N GLY A 199 2.06 -7.13 16.40
CA GLY A 199 2.32 -8.36 15.68
C GLY A 199 3.24 -8.22 14.47
N TYR A 200 3.86 -7.05 14.26
CA TYR A 200 4.97 -6.95 13.32
C TYR A 200 6.05 -8.00 13.68
N ALA A 201 6.43 -8.77 12.66
CA ALA A 201 7.25 -9.97 12.81
C ALA A 201 8.74 -9.72 12.58
N GLY A 202 9.08 -8.61 11.91
CA GLY A 202 10.45 -8.21 11.61
C GLY A 202 11.17 -7.58 12.80
N ASP A 203 12.44 -7.24 12.59
CA ASP A 203 13.23 -6.45 13.54
C ASP A 203 12.85 -4.95 13.43
N LYS A 204 13.22 -4.15 14.45
CA LYS A 204 12.96 -2.70 14.42
C LYS A 204 13.62 -2.08 13.18
N VAL A 205 12.87 -1.26 12.46
CA VAL A 205 13.39 -0.48 11.33
C VAL A 205 14.17 0.69 11.90
N ASN A 206 15.40 0.89 11.45
CA ASN A 206 16.24 1.99 11.94
C ASN A 206 16.29 3.17 10.97
N SER A 207 16.89 4.28 11.43
CA SER A 207 17.02 5.56 10.68
C SER A 207 17.82 5.52 9.36
N ARG A 208 18.20 4.32 8.88
CA ARG A 208 18.96 4.03 7.66
C ARG A 208 18.33 2.91 6.83
N GLU A 209 17.12 2.49 7.16
CA GLU A 209 16.41 1.40 6.49
C GLU A 209 15.07 1.89 5.94
N GLY A 210 14.47 1.09 5.08
CA GLY A 210 13.06 1.13 4.79
C GLY A 210 12.33 0.00 5.51
N PHE A 211 11.01 0.00 5.41
CA PHE A 211 10.17 -1.15 5.70
C PHE A 211 9.58 -1.64 4.39
N ALA A 212 9.56 -2.94 4.17
CA ALA A 212 9.07 -3.51 2.92
C ALA A 212 8.18 -4.75 3.14
N LEU A 213 7.21 -4.90 2.25
CA LEU A 213 6.55 -6.16 1.95
C LEU A 213 7.42 -6.92 0.94
N GLU A 214 8.24 -7.88 1.40
CA GLU A 214 9.26 -8.55 0.58
C GLU A 214 8.70 -9.58 -0.43
N GLY A 215 7.38 -9.71 -0.54
CA GLY A 215 6.74 -10.64 -1.45
C GLY A 215 5.23 -10.43 -1.51
N PRO A 216 4.45 -11.46 -1.87
CA PRO A 216 4.84 -12.74 -2.44
C PRO A 216 5.66 -12.62 -3.75
N GLY A 217 6.58 -13.56 -3.97
CA GLY A 217 7.41 -13.60 -5.18
C GLY A 217 6.88 -14.52 -6.29
N ALA A 218 7.75 -14.86 -7.25
CA ALA A 218 7.39 -15.64 -8.43
C ALA A 218 6.60 -16.93 -8.13
N GLY A 219 5.48 -17.12 -8.83
CA GLY A 219 4.59 -18.28 -8.66
C GLY A 219 3.56 -18.13 -7.54
N ALA A 220 3.47 -16.96 -6.91
CA ALA A 220 2.40 -16.62 -6.00
C ALA A 220 1.02 -16.76 -6.66
N THR A 221 0.02 -17.03 -5.83
CA THR A 221 -1.38 -17.12 -6.19
C THR A 221 -2.14 -15.93 -5.61
N LEU A 222 -3.35 -15.68 -6.10
CA LEU A 222 -4.25 -14.68 -5.51
C LEU A 222 -4.47 -14.92 -3.99
N ALA A 223 -4.51 -16.20 -3.57
CA ALA A 223 -4.71 -16.55 -2.18
C ALA A 223 -3.52 -16.12 -1.29
N ASP A 224 -2.30 -16.13 -1.83
CA ASP A 224 -1.11 -15.68 -1.10
C ASP A 224 -1.17 -14.17 -0.83
N PHE A 225 -1.61 -13.39 -1.81
CA PHE A 225 -1.86 -11.95 -1.64
C PHE A 225 -3.04 -11.66 -0.70
N GLN A 226 -4.13 -12.43 -0.81
CA GLN A 226 -5.29 -12.27 0.07
C GLN A 226 -5.02 -12.68 1.53
N ALA A 227 -3.95 -13.42 1.78
CA ALA A 227 -3.52 -13.80 3.12
C ALA A 227 -2.66 -12.72 3.82
N ILE A 228 -2.26 -11.67 3.11
CA ILE A 228 -1.46 -10.58 3.69
C ILE A 228 -2.32 -9.80 4.70
N GLY A 229 -1.94 -9.89 5.96
CA GLY A 229 -2.48 -9.09 7.07
C GLY A 229 -1.39 -8.23 7.70
N ALA A 230 -1.77 -7.43 8.70
CA ALA A 230 -0.84 -6.55 9.43
C ALA A 230 0.30 -7.29 10.14
N ASP A 231 0.09 -8.56 10.50
CA ASP A 231 1.05 -9.46 11.15
C ASP A 231 1.71 -10.44 10.15
N SER A 232 1.62 -10.14 8.85
CA SER A 232 2.25 -10.95 7.82
C SER A 232 3.75 -11.05 8.05
N SER A 233 4.29 -12.26 8.00
CA SER A 233 5.73 -12.52 8.06
C SER A 233 6.48 -12.15 6.78
N LEU A 234 5.80 -11.54 5.80
CA LEU A 234 6.41 -10.98 4.60
C LEU A 234 6.82 -9.52 4.78
N TYR A 235 6.45 -8.90 5.91
CA TYR A 235 6.94 -7.57 6.25
C TYR A 235 8.25 -7.69 7.03
N ASP A 236 9.26 -6.96 6.58
CA ASP A 236 10.55 -6.84 7.26
C ASP A 236 11.18 -5.46 7.03
N ASP A 237 12.28 -5.17 7.72
CA ASP A 237 13.15 -4.05 7.38
C ASP A 237 13.92 -4.33 6.09
N THR A 238 14.25 -3.28 5.35
CA THR A 238 15.06 -3.40 4.14
C THR A 238 16.19 -2.39 4.12
N SER A 239 17.36 -2.86 3.69
CA SER A 239 18.54 -2.00 3.53
C SER A 239 18.52 -1.20 2.22
N GLY A 240 17.67 -1.56 1.25
CA GLY A 240 17.47 -0.84 0.00
C GLY A 240 16.00 -0.58 -0.27
N THR A 241 15.69 0.52 -0.98
CA THR A 241 14.32 0.88 -1.30
C THR A 241 13.98 0.80 -2.78
N THR A 242 12.71 0.69 -3.11
CA THR A 242 12.24 0.45 -4.49
C THR A 242 11.29 1.52 -5.01
N TYR A 243 11.43 2.77 -4.56
CA TYR A 243 10.55 3.89 -4.92
C TYR A 243 9.98 3.82 -6.36
N GLY A 244 8.66 3.78 -6.44
CA GLY A 244 7.87 3.71 -7.68
C GLY A 244 7.90 2.35 -8.39
N SER A 245 8.47 1.32 -7.76
CA SER A 245 8.66 -0.03 -8.32
C SER A 245 8.24 -1.09 -7.31
N LEU A 246 7.95 -2.30 -7.82
CA LEU A 246 7.66 -3.44 -6.93
C LEU A 246 8.90 -3.79 -6.10
N ASN A 247 8.66 -4.18 -4.85
CA ASN A 247 9.73 -4.52 -3.92
C ASN A 247 10.58 -5.66 -4.44
N ALA A 248 11.88 -5.54 -4.20
CA ALA A 248 12.82 -6.62 -4.42
C ALA A 248 13.84 -6.64 -3.28
N ASP A 249 13.90 -7.75 -2.55
CA ASP A 249 14.90 -7.95 -1.50
C ASP A 249 16.28 -8.07 -2.16
N LEU A 250 17.12 -7.06 -1.91
CA LEU A 250 18.47 -6.92 -2.42
C LEU A 250 19.47 -7.50 -1.42
N GLN A 251 20.22 -8.50 -1.85
CA GLN A 251 21.40 -8.95 -1.11
C GLN A 251 22.52 -7.90 -1.18
N PRO A 252 23.43 -7.90 -0.20
CA PRO A 252 24.62 -7.04 -0.20
C PRO A 252 25.53 -7.20 -1.43
N ASP A 253 25.39 -8.27 -2.21
CA ASP A 253 26.13 -8.50 -3.45
C ASP A 253 25.40 -7.98 -4.71
N GLY A 254 24.26 -7.32 -4.52
CA GLY A 254 23.40 -6.77 -5.57
C GLY A 254 22.53 -7.80 -6.29
N SER A 255 22.42 -9.03 -5.78
CA SER A 255 21.47 -10.02 -6.29
C SER A 255 20.12 -9.92 -5.59
N PHE A 256 19.03 -10.14 -6.33
CA PHE A 256 17.69 -10.21 -5.73
C PHE A 256 17.43 -11.61 -5.17
N VAL A 257 16.93 -11.71 -3.93
CA VAL A 257 16.47 -12.98 -3.37
C VAL A 257 15.00 -13.21 -3.68
N ILE A 258 14.19 -12.17 -3.51
CA ILE A 258 12.76 -12.20 -3.81
C ILE A 258 12.42 -10.92 -4.54
N GLU A 259 11.87 -11.06 -5.75
CA GLU A 259 11.22 -9.98 -6.48
C GLU A 259 9.72 -10.19 -6.32
N GLN A 260 9.01 -9.17 -5.83
CA GLN A 260 7.57 -9.22 -5.66
C GLN A 260 6.90 -9.41 -7.04
N ASP A 261 6.09 -10.45 -7.18
CA ASP A 261 5.45 -10.81 -8.45
C ASP A 261 3.93 -10.71 -8.34
N VAL A 262 3.41 -9.58 -8.80
CA VAL A 262 1.97 -9.27 -8.78
C VAL A 262 1.22 -9.82 -10.00
N SER A 263 1.83 -10.66 -10.84
CA SER A 263 1.18 -11.21 -12.03
C SER A 263 -0.12 -11.95 -11.70
N ALA A 264 -0.19 -12.61 -10.55
CA ALA A 264 -1.41 -13.27 -10.07
C ALA A 264 -2.59 -12.30 -9.85
N LEU A 265 -2.31 -11.04 -9.51
CA LEU A 265 -3.30 -9.97 -9.36
C LEU A 265 -3.73 -9.44 -10.72
N ARG A 266 -2.75 -9.17 -11.61
CA ARG A 266 -2.98 -8.56 -12.92
C ARG A 266 -3.69 -9.47 -13.92
N ASN A 267 -3.58 -10.80 -13.75
CA ASN A 267 -4.22 -11.82 -14.60
C ASN A 267 -5.76 -11.78 -14.61
N GLN A 268 -6.40 -10.94 -13.80
CA GLN A 268 -7.85 -10.73 -13.82
C GLN A 268 -8.32 -9.78 -14.93
N ILE A 269 -7.42 -8.99 -15.52
CA ILE A 269 -7.74 -8.09 -16.63
C ILE A 269 -7.50 -8.82 -17.95
N PRO A 270 -8.50 -8.96 -18.84
CA PRO A 270 -8.27 -9.53 -20.17
C PRO A 270 -7.28 -8.66 -20.94
N GLU A 271 -6.14 -9.23 -21.32
CA GLU A 271 -5.20 -8.61 -22.25
C GLU A 271 -5.95 -8.02 -23.47
N PRO A 272 -5.58 -6.84 -23.99
CA PRO A 272 -6.28 -6.18 -25.09
C PRO A 272 -6.53 -7.11 -26.30
N GLY A 273 -5.59 -8.02 -26.57
CA GLY A 273 -5.71 -9.03 -27.63
C GLY A 273 -6.80 -10.09 -27.38
N THR A 274 -7.03 -10.47 -26.13
CA THR A 274 -8.00 -11.50 -25.74
C THR A 274 -9.44 -10.98 -25.82
N ALA A 275 -9.65 -9.72 -25.45
CA ALA A 275 -10.96 -9.05 -25.56
C ALA A 275 -11.39 -8.87 -27.03
N ALA A 276 -10.46 -8.49 -27.92
CA ALA A 276 -10.73 -8.34 -29.35
C ALA A 276 -11.11 -9.67 -30.03
N LEU A 277 -10.45 -10.78 -29.65
CA LEU A 277 -10.76 -12.13 -30.14
C LEU A 277 -12.11 -12.65 -29.64
N ALA A 278 -12.47 -12.38 -28.39
CA ALA A 278 -13.78 -12.74 -27.84
C ALA A 278 -14.93 -11.99 -28.54
N ALA A 279 -14.76 -10.69 -28.80
CA ALA A 279 -15.72 -9.87 -29.54
C ALA A 279 -15.88 -10.34 -31.00
N ALA A 280 -14.79 -10.68 -31.68
CA ALA A 280 -14.82 -11.21 -33.05
C ALA A 280 -15.48 -12.60 -33.12
N GLY A 281 -15.23 -13.47 -32.13
CA GLY A 281 -15.82 -14.81 -32.04
C GLY A 281 -17.34 -14.78 -31.85
N LEU A 282 -17.86 -13.85 -31.03
CA LEU A 282 -19.30 -13.65 -30.84
C LEU A 282 -19.99 -13.10 -32.10
N GLY A 283 -19.34 -12.21 -32.85
CA GLY A 283 -19.84 -11.70 -34.13
C GLY A 283 -20.00 -12.80 -35.20
N LEU A 284 -19.05 -13.73 -35.26
CA LEU A 284 -19.10 -14.88 -36.18
C LEU A 284 -20.21 -15.88 -35.83
N LEU A 285 -20.47 -16.12 -34.54
CA LEU A 285 -21.56 -16.98 -34.08
C LEU A 285 -22.95 -16.36 -34.29
N ALA A 286 -23.10 -15.04 -34.12
CA ALA A 286 -24.34 -14.33 -34.39
C ALA A 286 -24.69 -14.29 -35.89
N SER A 287 -23.68 -14.26 -36.77
CA SER A 287 -23.89 -14.25 -38.23
C SER A 287 -24.34 -15.60 -38.82
N ARG A 288 -24.09 -16.71 -38.13
CA ARG A 288 -24.47 -18.07 -38.58
C ARG A 288 -25.94 -18.44 -38.31
N ARG A 289 -26.66 -17.71 -37.46
CA ARG A 289 -28.06 -18.03 -37.10
C ARG A 289 -29.13 -17.36 -37.98
N ARG A 290 -28.75 -16.60 -39.01
CA ARG A 290 -29.69 -15.90 -39.92
C ARG A 290 -29.89 -16.55 -41.30
N ARG A 291 -29.49 -17.81 -41.47
CA ARG A 291 -29.81 -18.60 -42.66
C ARG A 291 -30.40 -19.95 -42.25
N GLY A 292 -31.73 -19.99 -42.17
CA GLY A 292 -32.55 -21.17 -41.89
C GLY A 292 -34.01 -20.77 -42.01
#